data_AF-A0A961WG04-F1
#
_entry.id   AF-A0A961WG04-F1
#
_cell.length_a   1.000
_cell.length_b   1.000
_cell.length_c   1.000
_cell.angle_alpha   90.00
_cell.angle_beta   90.00
_cell.angle_gamma   90.00
#
_symmetry.space_group_name_H-M   'P 1'
#
loop_
_entity.id
_entity.type
_entity.pdbx_description
1 polymer ?
#
loop_
_entity_poly.entity_id
_entity_poly.type
_entity_poly.pdbx_seq_one_letter_code
_entity_poly.pdbx_strand_id
1 'polypeptide(L)'
;DCWHPDHDAVDVAAVIRTLTANSKNAKHLVTQLPALLTDRPDTCPCGCDRALDFALMTAPENRDAALVAKLDAVAGRVLAG
;
A
#
# COMPACT_ATOMS: atom_id res chain seq x y z
N ASP A 1 -23.72 -0.63 12.09
CA ASP A 1 -24.31 0.23 11.06
C ASP A 1 -25.79 0.33 11.38
N CYS A 2 -26.22 1.48 11.90
CA CYS A 2 -27.52 1.60 12.59
C CYS A 2 -28.38 2.73 12.03
N TRP A 3 -28.06 3.23 10.83
CA TRP A 3 -28.78 4.34 10.21
C TRP A 3 -29.97 3.88 9.35
N HIS A 4 -30.09 2.59 9.02
CA HIS A 4 -31.21 2.07 8.24
C HIS A 4 -32.23 1.37 9.15
N PRO A 5 -33.48 1.84 9.19
CA PRO A 5 -34.50 1.36 10.14
C PRO A 5 -34.92 -0.11 9.93
N ASP A 6 -34.78 -0.65 8.71
CA ASP A 6 -35.07 -2.06 8.40
C ASP A 6 -33.88 -3.03 8.58
N HIS A 7 -32.72 -2.55 9.05
CA HIS A 7 -31.57 -3.42 9.31
C HIS A 7 -31.43 -3.70 10.81
N ASP A 8 -31.28 -4.98 11.17
CA ASP A 8 -30.99 -5.40 12.53
C ASP A 8 -29.79 -4.63 13.10
N ALA A 9 -29.92 -4.19 14.36
CA ALA A 9 -28.84 -3.50 15.05
C ALA A 9 -27.57 -4.38 15.00
N VAL A 10 -26.52 -3.84 14.39
CA VAL A 10 -25.25 -4.55 14.26
C VAL A 10 -24.67 -4.80 15.66
N ASP A 11 -24.69 -6.08 16.07
CA ASP A 11 -24.11 -6.53 17.33
C ASP A 11 -22.60 -6.33 17.34
N VAL A 12 -22.09 -5.64 18.37
CA VAL A 12 -20.65 -5.40 18.56
C VAL A 12 -19.87 -6.72 18.62
N ALA A 13 -20.42 -7.76 19.26
CA ALA A 13 -19.77 -9.06 19.28
C ALA A 13 -19.71 -9.68 17.88
N ALA A 14 -20.75 -9.53 17.05
CA ALA A 14 -20.72 -9.94 15.65
C ALA A 14 -19.66 -9.19 14.83
N VAL A 15 -19.51 -7.87 15.04
CA VAL A 15 -18.46 -7.08 14.39
C VAL A 15 -17.07 -7.58 14.78
N ILE A 16 -16.82 -7.79 16.07
CA ILE A 16 -15.51 -8.27 16.56
C ILE A 16 -15.19 -9.64 15.99
N ARG A 17 -16.16 -10.56 15.94
CA ARG A 17 -15.98 -11.89 15.33
C ARG A 17 -15.58 -11.78 13.87
N THR A 18 -16.32 -11.00 13.08
CA THR A 18 -16.06 -10.79 11.65
C THR A 18 -14.70 -10.12 11.42
N LEU A 19 -14.39 -9.07 12.16
CA LEU A 19 -13.12 -8.35 12.05
C LEU A 19 -11.94 -9.28 12.37
N THR A 20 -12.06 -10.10 13.41
CA THR A 20 -11.00 -11.05 13.81
C THR A 20 -10.80 -12.13 12.76
N ALA A 21 -11.90 -12.70 12.23
CA ALA A 21 -11.85 -13.68 11.15
C ALA A 21 -11.19 -13.11 9.88
N ASN A 22 -11.59 -11.90 9.48
CA ASN A 22 -11.00 -11.21 8.33
C ASN A 22 -9.53 -10.86 8.57
N SER A 23 -9.15 -10.45 9.78
CA SER A 23 -7.76 -10.17 10.13
C SER A 23 -6.88 -11.42 10.00
N LYS A 24 -7.40 -12.60 10.40
CA LYS A 24 -6.70 -13.88 10.21
C LYS A 24 -6.51 -14.20 8.73
N ASN A 25 -7.58 -14.07 7.93
CA ASN A 25 -7.54 -14.35 6.50
C ASN A 25 -6.61 -13.39 5.75
N ALA A 26 -6.65 -12.10 6.06
CA ALA A 26 -5.78 -11.09 5.46
C ALA A 26 -4.30 -11.37 5.77
N LYS A 27 -3.95 -11.71 7.02
CA LYS A 27 -2.59 -12.11 7.38
C LYS A 27 -2.13 -13.31 6.57
N HIS A 28 -2.97 -14.34 6.47
CA HIS A 28 -2.66 -15.54 5.69
C HIS A 28 -2.38 -15.20 4.22
N LEU A 29 -3.25 -14.40 3.60
CA LEU A 29 -3.09 -13.93 2.23
C LEU A 29 -1.76 -13.18 2.03
N VAL A 30 -1.46 -12.20 2.89
CA VAL A 30 -0.22 -11.41 2.79
C VAL A 30 1.02 -12.30 2.92
N THR A 31 1.01 -13.29 3.82
CA THR A 31 2.15 -14.21 3.98
C THR A 31 2.37 -15.13 2.79
N GLN A 32 1.33 -15.42 2.01
CA GLN A 32 1.43 -16.27 0.82
C GLN A 32 1.86 -15.50 -0.43
N LEU A 33 1.69 -14.18 -0.45
CA LEU A 33 1.95 -13.33 -1.62
C LEU A 33 3.36 -13.49 -2.21
N PRO A 34 4.47 -13.57 -1.44
CA PRO A 34 5.80 -13.72 -2.03
C PRO A 34 5.95 -14.97 -2.91
N ALA A 35 5.32 -16.08 -2.53
CA ALA A 35 5.36 -17.33 -3.29
C ALA A 35 4.58 -17.24 -4.62
N LEU A 36 3.63 -16.30 -4.73
CA LEU A 36 2.86 -16.06 -5.96
C LEU A 36 3.53 -15.07 -6.91
N LEU A 37 4.58 -14.37 -6.45
CA LEU A 37 5.27 -13.33 -7.20
C LEU A 37 6.64 -13.78 -7.73
N THR A 38 6.94 -15.09 -7.73
CA THR A 38 8.24 -15.62 -8.19
C THR A 38 8.54 -15.29 -9.65
N ASP A 39 7.50 -15.24 -10.48
CA ASP A 39 7.62 -14.94 -11.92
C ASP A 39 7.28 -13.48 -12.24
N ARG A 40 7.24 -12.61 -11.22
CA ARG A 40 6.99 -11.19 -11.42
C ARG A 40 8.14 -10.58 -12.23
N PRO A 41 7.87 -9.90 -13.36
CA PRO A 41 8.91 -9.23 -14.11
C PRO A 41 9.53 -8.08 -13.31
N ASP A 42 10.81 -7.80 -13.56
CA ASP A 42 11.56 -6.72 -12.91
C ASP A 42 10.88 -5.34 -13.07
N THR A 43 10.22 -5.12 -14.20
CA THR A 43 9.42 -3.92 -14.48
C THR A 43 7.95 -4.29 -14.60
N CYS A 44 7.04 -3.55 -13.96
CA CYS A 44 5.61 -3.82 -14.11
C CYS A 44 5.17 -3.51 -15.55
N PRO A 45 4.50 -4.44 -16.25
CA PRO A 45 3.88 -4.14 -17.55
C PRO A 45 2.83 -3.03 -17.47
N CYS A 46 2.23 -2.86 -16.28
CA CYS A 46 1.26 -1.83 -15.96
C CYS A 46 1.88 -0.45 -15.69
N GLY A 47 3.20 -0.35 -15.53
CA GLY A 47 3.93 0.88 -15.21
C GLY A 47 3.78 1.39 -13.78
N CYS A 48 3.09 0.68 -12.88
CA CYS A 48 2.82 1.18 -11.53
C CYS A 48 4.09 1.38 -10.67
N ASP A 49 5.15 0.61 -10.92
CA ASP A 49 6.46 0.70 -10.28
C ASP A 49 7.30 1.89 -10.78
N ARG A 50 6.87 2.52 -11.88
CA ARG A 50 7.50 3.68 -12.52
C ARG A 50 6.71 4.97 -12.37
N ALA A 51 5.65 4.99 -11.56
CA ALA A 51 4.79 6.15 -11.36
C ALA A 51 5.56 7.44 -10.97
N LEU A 52 6.69 7.32 -10.25
CA LEU A 52 7.48 8.48 -9.82
C LEU A 52 8.38 9.09 -10.92
N ASP A 53 8.52 8.47 -12.10
CA ASP A 53 9.43 8.94 -13.16
C ASP A 53 9.11 10.35 -13.63
N PHE A 54 7.83 10.72 -13.59
CA PHE A 54 7.34 12.02 -14.06
C PHE A 54 6.56 12.80 -12.99
N ALA A 55 6.50 12.29 -11.75
CA ALA A 55 5.70 12.88 -10.68
C ALA A 55 6.47 13.90 -9.82
N LEU A 56 7.79 14.02 -10.00
CA LEU A 56 8.62 14.94 -9.23
C LEU A 56 8.55 16.36 -9.79
N MET A 57 7.77 17.21 -9.13
CA MET A 57 7.63 18.62 -9.52
C MET A 57 8.80 19.50 -9.03
N THR A 58 9.44 19.15 -7.91
CA THR A 58 10.55 19.94 -7.36
C THR A 58 11.79 19.78 -8.24
N ALA A 59 12.25 20.90 -8.81
CA ALA A 59 13.44 20.92 -9.66
C ALA A 59 14.71 20.49 -8.87
N PRO A 60 15.68 19.80 -9.50
CA PRO A 60 16.85 19.25 -8.82
C PRO A 60 17.61 20.24 -7.92
N GLU A 61 17.80 21.46 -8.39
CA GLU A 61 18.50 22.55 -7.70
C GLU A 61 17.79 23.05 -6.43
N ASN A 62 16.49 22.76 -6.29
CA ASN A 62 15.67 23.16 -5.16
C ASN A 62 15.42 22.02 -4.17
N ARG A 63 16.13 20.89 -4.30
CA ARG A 63 15.96 19.72 -3.43
C ARG A 63 16.94 19.80 -2.27
N ASP A 64 16.40 19.93 -1.06
CA ASP A 64 17.18 19.81 0.16
C ASP A 64 17.66 18.36 0.36
N ALA A 65 18.97 18.19 0.60
CA ALA A 65 19.60 16.87 0.71
C ALA A 65 19.07 16.05 1.89
N ALA A 66 18.77 16.69 3.02
CA ALA A 66 18.25 16.01 4.20
C ALA A 66 16.79 15.55 3.99
N LEU A 67 15.99 16.31 3.23
CA LEU A 67 14.65 15.88 2.83
C LEU A 67 14.68 14.75 1.80
N VAL A 68 15.59 14.80 0.81
CA VAL A 68 15.76 13.71 -0.16
C VAL A 68 16.16 12.42 0.54
N ALA A 69 17.07 12.47 1.51
CA ALA A 69 17.49 11.30 2.28
C ALA A 69 16.32 10.60 2.99
N LYS A 70 15.31 11.34 3.46
CA LYS A 70 14.11 10.76 4.09
C LYS A 70 13.19 10.00 3.12
N LEU A 71 13.40 10.17 1.81
CA LEU A 71 12.59 9.55 0.75
C LEU A 71 13.26 8.31 0.14
N ASP A 72 14.39 7.84 0.69
CA ASP A 72 15.16 6.71 0.19
C ASP A 72 14.30 5.45 -0.06
N ALA A 73 13.41 5.13 0.86
CA ALA A 73 12.56 3.94 0.83
C ALA A 73 11.50 3.96 -0.27
N VAL A 74 11.07 5.15 -0.73
CA VAL A 74 9.93 5.30 -1.65
C VAL A 74 10.31 5.89 -3.01
N ALA A 75 11.30 6.79 -3.04
CA ALA A 75 11.71 7.52 -4.23
C ALA A 75 13.21 7.35 -4.54
N GLY A 76 13.93 6.49 -3.81
CA GLY A 76 15.36 6.26 -4.00
C GLY A 76 15.73 5.97 -5.46
N ARG A 77 14.90 5.22 -6.20
CA ARG A 77 15.13 4.94 -7.62
C ARG A 77 15.23 6.18 -8.51
N VAL A 78 14.47 7.24 -8.22
CA VAL A 78 14.40 8.48 -9.05
C VAL A 78 15.16 9.65 -8.43
N LEU A 79 15.54 9.56 -7.15
CA LEU A 79 16.25 10.60 -6.41
C LEU A 79 17.69 10.22 -6.02
N ALA A 80 18.09 8.95 -6.13
CA ALA A 80 19.48 8.53 -5.91
C ALA A 80 20.32 8.92 -7.13
N GLY A 81 20.87 10.13 -7.07
CA GLY A 81 22.02 10.59 -7.85
C GLY A 81 23.17 10.89 -6.90
#